data_AF-A0A6J7NFH0-F1
#
_entry.id   AF-A0A6J7NFH0-F1
#
_cell.length_a   1.000
_cell.length_b   1.000
_cell.length_c   1.000
_cell.angle_alpha   90.00
_cell.angle_beta   90.00
_cell.angle_gamma   90.00
#
_symmetry.space_group_name_H-M   'P 1'
#
loop_
_entity.id
_entity.type
_entity.pdbx_description
1 polymer ?
#
loop_
_entity_poly.entity_id
_entity_poly.type
_entity_poly.pdbx_seq_one_letter_code
_entity_poly.pdbx_strand_id
1 'polypeptide(L)'
;MTADRPGLSSGVDPLRGLQVRNVVAAGGSQSAGRLATYLNAVQPLERIFDAALLFTYFGMPSSLEDDATLNMSDPDSTVEQRYPEPALLRGDLGIPLFVINSECETLPHAFSRQLDDSGYRFWEVAGTSHATVPDMGAIIAKIMRDGLMMPMPEGPNDLPPMNEVSWRPVAAACLAQLHRWVDEGVLPSVQPRISVSVGSVGPTIDRDALGIALGGIRVPQVDVPTAAHSGVNGIVGPAFLNGSSIPFDEATLRRLYPDAATFIAANHVAAQRAFAQGVLLERGVAEAMLAAQAAAATLP
;
A
#
# COMPACT_ATOMS: atom_id res chain seq x y z
N MET A 1 1.62 34.57 9.79
CA MET A 1 3.00 35.00 9.51
C MET A 1 3.85 33.75 9.40
N THR A 2 3.92 33.19 8.20
CA THR A 2 4.84 32.10 7.85
C THR A 2 6.20 32.72 7.66
N ALA A 3 7.08 32.56 8.66
CA ALA A 3 8.48 32.89 8.52
C ALA A 3 9.02 32.14 7.30
N ASP A 4 9.76 32.86 6.46
CA ASP A 4 10.45 32.36 5.30
C ASP A 4 11.05 30.98 5.57
N ARG A 5 10.62 29.99 4.77
CA ARG A 5 11.43 28.80 4.53
C ARG A 5 12.82 29.30 4.10
N PRO A 6 13.92 28.72 4.61
CA PRO A 6 15.26 29.25 4.40
C PRO A 6 15.48 29.53 2.92
N GLY A 7 16.01 30.73 2.68
CA GLY A 7 16.01 31.45 1.43
C GLY A 7 16.11 30.59 0.17
N LEU A 8 15.32 31.00 -0.83
CA LEU A 8 15.74 30.96 -2.23
C LEU A 8 17.11 31.67 -2.33
N SER A 9 18.16 30.94 -1.96
CA SER A 9 19.51 31.23 -2.40
C SER A 9 19.47 31.34 -3.92
N SER A 10 20.34 32.17 -4.49
CA SER A 10 20.51 32.41 -5.92
C SER A 10 20.99 31.16 -6.71
N GLY A 11 20.43 29.99 -6.43
CA GLY A 11 20.75 28.70 -7.01
C GLY A 11 19.74 28.25 -8.05
N VAL A 12 19.80 26.96 -8.38
CA VAL A 12 18.89 26.30 -9.31
C VAL A 12 17.46 26.38 -8.76
N ASP A 13 16.57 26.98 -9.55
CA ASP A 13 15.12 26.95 -9.30
C ASP A 13 14.50 25.81 -10.13
N PRO A 14 14.40 24.58 -9.58
CA PRO A 14 13.84 23.45 -10.31
C PRO A 14 12.36 23.62 -10.65
N LEU A 15 11.68 24.57 -9.99
CA LEU A 15 10.25 24.81 -10.15
C LEU A 15 9.94 26.02 -11.02
N ARG A 16 10.97 26.67 -11.61
CA ARG A 16 10.87 27.75 -12.60
C ARG A 16 9.89 28.87 -12.19
N GLY A 17 10.00 29.34 -10.94
CA GLY A 17 9.26 30.48 -10.40
C GLY A 17 7.93 30.10 -9.73
N LEU A 18 7.59 28.81 -9.64
CA LEU A 18 6.42 28.38 -8.88
C LEU A 18 6.65 28.58 -7.37
N GLN A 19 5.68 29.21 -6.71
CA GLN A 19 5.67 29.35 -5.26
C GLN A 19 5.27 28.03 -4.61
N VAL A 20 6.19 27.43 -3.85
CA VAL A 20 5.92 26.21 -3.09
C VAL A 20 5.01 26.51 -1.92
N ARG A 21 3.77 26.03 -1.98
CA ARG A 21 2.82 26.12 -0.86
C ARG A 21 3.12 25.05 0.20
N ASN A 22 3.13 23.78 -0.21
CA ASN A 22 3.32 22.64 0.68
C ASN A 22 4.47 21.74 0.19
N VAL A 23 5.25 21.19 1.11
CA VAL A 23 6.27 20.18 0.90
C VAL A 23 5.80 18.89 1.59
N VAL A 24 5.55 17.85 0.81
CA VAL A 24 5.05 16.56 1.31
C VAL A 24 6.16 15.53 1.23
N ALA A 25 6.48 14.90 2.36
CA ALA A 25 7.38 13.75 2.37
C ALA A 25 6.63 12.47 1.96
N ALA A 26 7.25 11.64 1.13
CA ALA A 26 6.68 10.38 0.71
C ALA A 26 7.73 9.27 0.77
N GLY A 27 7.39 8.12 1.34
CA GLY A 27 8.29 6.97 1.45
C GLY A 27 7.51 5.67 1.31
N GLY A 28 8.05 4.71 0.56
CA GLY A 28 7.50 3.37 0.38
C GLY A 28 8.46 2.28 0.88
N SER A 29 7.95 1.21 1.49
CA SER A 29 8.76 0.07 1.94
C SER A 29 9.91 0.53 2.86
N GLN A 30 11.17 0.23 2.55
CA GLN A 30 12.34 0.66 3.33
C GLN A 30 12.43 2.20 3.50
N SER A 31 12.08 2.96 2.45
CA SER A 31 12.09 4.43 2.54
C SER A 31 10.96 4.97 3.42
N ALA A 32 9.86 4.21 3.61
CA ALA A 32 8.85 4.52 4.61
C ALA A 32 9.39 4.33 6.04
N GLY A 33 10.20 3.28 6.27
CA GLY A 33 10.92 3.09 7.55
C GLY A 33 11.85 4.25 7.88
N ARG A 34 12.65 4.71 6.90
CA ARG A 34 13.49 5.91 7.08
C ARG A 34 12.67 7.17 7.33
N LEU A 35 11.56 7.33 6.62
CA LEU A 35 10.66 8.47 6.82
C LEU A 35 10.01 8.43 8.22
N ALA A 36 9.61 7.26 8.73
CA ALA A 36 9.10 7.12 10.09
C ALA A 36 10.13 7.57 11.14
N THR A 37 11.39 7.19 10.97
CA THR A 37 12.50 7.67 11.81
C THR A 37 12.65 9.18 11.75
N TYR A 38 12.64 9.76 10.54
CA TYR A 38 12.70 11.21 10.35
C TYR A 38 11.53 11.90 11.06
N LEU A 39 10.31 11.41 10.89
CA LEU A 39 9.10 11.97 11.51
C LEU A 39 9.17 11.94 13.04
N ASN A 40 9.72 10.87 13.62
CA ASN A 40 9.79 10.71 15.06
C ASN A 40 10.94 11.51 15.70
N ALA A 41 12.10 11.59 15.04
CA ALA A 41 13.32 12.12 15.64
C ALA A 41 13.75 13.51 15.12
N VAL A 42 13.47 13.81 13.85
CA VAL A 42 14.02 15.00 13.17
C VAL A 42 12.94 16.05 12.90
N GLN A 43 11.77 15.64 12.40
CA GLN A 43 10.66 16.57 12.12
C GLN A 43 10.25 17.45 13.32
N PRO A 44 10.26 16.99 14.59
CA PRO A 44 9.96 17.85 15.74
C PRO A 44 10.96 19.02 15.92
N LEU A 45 12.18 18.87 15.40
CA LEU A 45 13.26 19.84 15.49
C LEU A 45 13.28 20.78 14.28
N GLU A 46 13.27 20.19 13.07
CA GLU A 46 13.52 20.93 11.83
C GLU A 46 12.24 21.40 11.13
N ARG A 47 11.11 20.70 11.35
CA ARG A 47 9.79 21.05 10.82
C ARG A 47 9.77 21.32 9.30
N ILE A 48 10.50 20.53 8.52
CA ILE A 48 10.71 20.76 7.08
C ILE A 48 9.46 20.44 6.27
N PHE A 49 8.77 19.35 6.59
CA PHE A 49 7.62 18.88 5.83
C PHE A 49 6.30 19.39 6.41
N ASP A 50 5.35 19.70 5.53
CA ASP A 50 4.00 20.13 5.90
C ASP A 50 3.02 18.96 5.99
N ALA A 51 3.36 17.80 5.42
CA ALA A 51 2.63 16.54 5.52
C ALA A 51 3.53 15.36 5.17
N ALA A 52 3.11 14.13 5.53
CA ALA A 52 3.82 12.92 5.16
C ALA A 52 2.89 11.77 4.73
N LEU A 53 3.37 10.99 3.76
CA LEU A 53 2.70 9.81 3.22
C LEU A 53 3.64 8.60 3.26
N LEU A 54 3.25 7.57 4.00
CA LEU A 54 3.95 6.30 4.06
C LEU A 54 3.15 5.24 3.31
N PHE A 55 3.80 4.58 2.35
CA PHE A 55 3.25 3.47 1.59
C PHE A 55 3.89 2.17 2.03
N THR A 56 3.10 1.10 2.12
CA THR A 56 3.58 -0.27 2.39
C THR A 56 4.63 -0.30 3.51
N TYR A 57 4.29 0.38 4.60
CA TYR A 57 5.13 0.57 5.78
C TYR A 57 4.88 -0.56 6.78
N PHE A 58 5.92 -1.30 7.14
CA PHE A 58 5.83 -2.45 8.05
C PHE A 58 5.62 -2.08 9.53
N GLY A 59 5.47 -0.79 9.85
CA GLY A 59 5.33 -0.36 11.25
C GLY A 59 6.67 -0.27 12.00
N MET A 60 7.79 -0.40 11.29
CA MET A 60 9.15 -0.48 11.83
C MET A 60 10.01 0.68 11.28
N PRO A 61 10.36 1.69 12.09
CA PRO A 61 11.30 2.73 11.67
C PRO A 61 12.71 2.15 11.50
N SER A 62 13.53 2.75 10.64
CA SER A 62 14.95 2.38 10.55
C SER A 62 15.76 2.98 11.70
N SER A 63 16.91 2.40 12.02
CA SER A 63 17.87 3.03 12.94
C SER A 63 18.35 4.39 12.41
N LEU A 64 18.65 5.32 13.32
CA LEU A 64 19.38 6.57 13.03
C LEU A 64 20.90 6.35 12.98
N GLU A 65 21.39 5.42 13.80
CA GLU A 65 22.83 5.19 14.03
C GLU A 65 23.44 4.23 13.01
N ASP A 66 22.58 3.51 12.27
CA ASP A 66 23.01 2.54 11.26
C ASP A 66 22.65 3.07 9.86
N ASP A 67 23.69 3.37 9.07
CA ASP A 67 23.55 3.78 7.67
C ASP A 67 23.12 2.61 6.76
N ALA A 68 23.15 1.37 7.25
CA ALA A 68 22.73 0.20 6.49
C ALA A 68 21.28 0.36 6.00
N THR A 69 21.10 0.20 4.68
CA THR A 69 19.77 -0.04 4.13
C THR A 69 19.32 -1.43 4.55
N LEU A 70 18.08 -1.55 5.03
CA LEU A 70 17.49 -2.83 5.43
C LEU A 70 17.54 -3.83 4.27
N ASN A 71 18.52 -4.71 4.28
CA ASN A 71 18.71 -5.72 3.25
C ASN A 71 18.08 -7.04 3.72
N MET A 72 16.78 -7.24 3.43
CA MET A 72 16.08 -8.48 3.77
C MET A 72 16.64 -9.73 3.08
N SER A 73 17.55 -9.55 2.11
CA SER A 73 18.20 -10.64 1.38
C SER A 73 19.64 -10.88 1.83
N ASP A 74 20.17 -10.07 2.77
CA ASP A 74 21.49 -10.28 3.34
C ASP A 74 21.44 -11.52 4.24
N PRO A 75 22.15 -12.62 3.95
CA PRO A 75 22.17 -13.80 4.80
C PRO A 75 22.82 -13.54 6.17
N ASP A 76 23.70 -12.54 6.26
CA ASP A 76 24.54 -12.26 7.43
C ASP A 76 23.90 -11.24 8.39
N SER A 77 22.82 -10.56 8.00
CA SER A 77 22.12 -9.61 8.87
C SER A 77 21.46 -10.32 10.06
N THR A 78 21.56 -9.75 11.26
CA THR A 78 20.89 -10.27 12.47
C THR A 78 19.36 -10.14 12.38
N VAL A 79 18.64 -10.81 13.29
CA VAL A 79 17.18 -10.71 13.36
C VAL A 79 16.75 -9.26 13.65
N GLU A 80 17.45 -8.57 14.54
CA GLU A 80 17.19 -7.19 14.92
C GLU A 80 17.47 -6.22 13.75
N GLN A 81 18.47 -6.51 12.92
CA GLN A 81 18.74 -5.73 11.70
C GLN A 81 17.68 -5.96 10.61
N ARG A 82 17.08 -7.15 10.56
CA ARG A 82 15.98 -7.46 9.63
C ARG A 82 14.62 -6.97 10.09
N TYR A 83 14.41 -6.87 11.41
CA TYR A 83 13.14 -6.52 12.02
C TYR A 83 13.37 -5.54 13.18
N PRO A 84 13.52 -4.25 12.87
CA PRO A 84 13.57 -3.22 13.90
C PRO A 84 12.33 -3.24 14.79
N GLU A 85 12.46 -2.79 16.02
CA GLU A 85 11.34 -2.74 16.96
C GLU A 85 10.20 -1.86 16.41
N PRO A 86 8.92 -2.31 16.49
CA PRO A 86 7.79 -1.50 16.09
C PRO A 86 7.73 -0.19 16.88
N ALA A 87 7.41 0.90 16.19
CA ALA A 87 7.23 2.20 16.84
C ALA A 87 6.02 2.94 16.27
N LEU A 88 5.27 3.61 17.15
CA LEU A 88 4.23 4.53 16.75
C LEU A 88 4.85 5.77 16.09
N LEU A 89 4.13 6.36 15.15
CA LEU A 89 4.40 7.69 14.63
C LEU A 89 3.90 8.74 15.62
N ARG A 90 4.69 9.78 15.86
CA ARG A 90 4.34 10.88 16.76
C ARG A 90 3.03 11.58 16.34
N GLY A 91 2.11 11.72 17.30
CA GLY A 91 0.85 12.47 17.10
C GLY A 91 0.97 13.98 17.33
N ASP A 92 2.11 14.46 17.84
CA ASP A 92 2.32 15.87 18.22
C ASP A 92 3.07 16.71 17.16
N LEU A 93 3.22 16.20 15.94
CA LEU A 93 3.98 16.89 14.88
C LEU A 93 3.28 18.13 14.33
N GLY A 94 1.95 18.21 14.47
CA GLY A 94 1.13 19.30 13.94
C GLY A 94 1.04 19.32 12.41
N ILE A 95 1.28 18.17 11.76
CA ILE A 95 1.16 17.97 10.31
C ILE A 95 0.29 16.73 10.01
N PRO A 96 -0.41 16.70 8.87
CA PRO A 96 -1.06 15.49 8.37
C PRO A 96 -0.09 14.32 8.17
N LEU A 97 -0.39 13.19 8.78
CA LEU A 97 0.29 11.91 8.57
C LEU A 97 -0.70 10.91 7.97
N PHE A 98 -0.35 10.36 6.81
CA PHE A 98 -1.17 9.34 6.16
C PHE A 98 -0.32 8.10 5.89
N VAL A 99 -0.77 6.96 6.38
CA VAL A 99 -0.21 5.64 6.08
C VAL A 99 -1.21 4.85 5.25
N ILE A 100 -0.74 4.23 4.17
CA ILE A 100 -1.50 3.24 3.40
C ILE A 100 -0.68 1.97 3.23
N ASN A 101 -1.27 0.84 3.59
CA ASN A 101 -0.66 -0.48 3.49
C ASN A 101 -1.46 -1.42 2.59
N SER A 102 -0.75 -2.37 2.00
CA SER A 102 -1.35 -3.59 1.46
C SER A 102 -1.68 -4.55 2.61
N GLU A 103 -2.30 -5.70 2.30
CA GLU A 103 -2.51 -6.75 3.30
C GLU A 103 -1.17 -7.31 3.80
N CYS A 104 -0.11 -7.32 2.97
CA CYS A 104 1.21 -7.87 3.30
C CYS A 104 1.83 -7.27 4.57
N GLU A 105 1.62 -5.98 4.82
CA GLU A 105 2.19 -5.29 5.99
C GLU A 105 1.33 -5.43 7.26
N THR A 106 0.15 -6.05 7.17
CA THR A 106 -0.85 -6.05 8.25
C THR A 106 -0.30 -6.64 9.56
N LEU A 107 0.32 -7.82 9.50
CA LEU A 107 0.80 -8.49 10.70
C LEU A 107 2.02 -7.80 11.32
N PRO A 108 3.06 -7.40 10.56
CA PRO A 108 4.15 -6.61 11.10
C PRO A 108 3.68 -5.28 11.70
N HIS A 109 2.76 -4.58 11.02
CA HIS A 109 2.26 -3.29 11.50
C HIS A 109 1.24 -3.43 12.64
N ALA A 110 0.70 -4.62 12.92
CA ALA A 110 -0.29 -4.81 13.99
C ALA A 110 0.18 -4.28 15.35
N PHE A 111 1.50 -4.32 15.60
CA PHE A 111 2.13 -3.87 16.85
C PHE A 111 2.32 -2.36 16.95
N SER A 112 2.19 -1.62 15.85
CA SER A 112 2.29 -0.15 15.80
C SER A 112 1.08 0.52 15.14
N ARG A 113 -0.04 -0.20 14.99
CA ARG A 113 -1.32 0.36 14.54
C ARG A 113 -1.80 1.45 15.48
N GLN A 114 -2.04 2.64 14.93
CA GLN A 114 -2.60 3.79 15.65
C GLN A 114 -4.08 3.97 15.30
N LEU A 115 -4.87 4.52 16.22
CA LEU A 115 -6.23 4.97 15.89
C LEU A 115 -6.16 6.21 14.99
N ASP A 116 -7.17 6.37 14.16
CA ASP A 116 -7.26 7.56 13.33
C ASP A 116 -7.73 8.76 14.15
N ASP A 117 -7.18 9.93 13.85
CA ASP A 117 -7.53 11.18 14.51
C ASP A 117 -7.42 12.36 13.52
N SER A 118 -7.39 13.59 14.05
CA SER A 118 -7.29 14.80 13.24
C SER A 118 -5.91 15.06 12.62
N GLY A 119 -4.88 14.29 12.99
CA GLY A 119 -3.50 14.39 12.53
C GLY A 119 -2.96 13.11 11.89
N TYR A 120 -3.60 11.95 12.11
CA TYR A 120 -3.18 10.65 11.60
C TYR A 120 -4.31 9.90 10.91
N ARG A 121 -4.00 9.33 9.74
CA ARG A 121 -4.88 8.47 8.96
C ARG A 121 -4.18 7.20 8.54
N PHE A 122 -4.81 6.05 8.76
CA PHE A 122 -4.35 4.74 8.31
C PHE A 122 -5.38 4.03 7.44
N TRP A 123 -4.92 3.48 6.31
CA TRP A 123 -5.69 2.63 5.40
C TRP A 123 -4.96 1.30 5.14
N GLU A 124 -5.73 0.22 5.01
CA GLU A 124 -5.23 -1.12 4.67
C GLU A 124 -6.06 -1.68 3.52
N VAL A 125 -5.42 -2.22 2.48
CA VAL A 125 -6.11 -2.75 1.30
C VAL A 125 -6.10 -4.28 1.33
N ALA A 126 -7.26 -4.86 1.63
CA ALA A 126 -7.43 -6.32 1.73
C ALA A 126 -7.17 -6.99 0.38
N GLY A 127 -6.63 -8.21 0.40
CA GLY A 127 -6.35 -9.03 -0.78
C GLY A 127 -5.17 -8.55 -1.64
N THR A 128 -4.44 -7.50 -1.24
CA THR A 128 -3.31 -6.96 -2.01
C THR A 128 -1.97 -7.27 -1.35
N SER A 129 -0.91 -7.39 -2.14
CA SER A 129 0.45 -7.64 -1.63
C SER A 129 1.37 -6.43 -1.80
N HIS A 130 2.58 -6.53 -1.23
CA HIS A 130 3.61 -5.50 -1.35
C HIS A 130 4.05 -5.31 -2.81
N ALA A 131 4.24 -6.43 -3.52
CA ALA A 131 4.57 -6.49 -4.94
C ALA A 131 3.52 -7.34 -5.67
N THR A 132 2.85 -6.73 -6.65
CA THR A 132 1.78 -7.38 -7.43
C THR A 132 2.21 -7.53 -8.88
N VAL A 133 1.58 -8.43 -9.64
CA VAL A 133 1.85 -8.63 -11.08
C VAL A 133 1.73 -7.30 -11.85
N PRO A 134 0.65 -6.49 -11.71
CA PRO A 134 0.57 -5.21 -12.40
C PRO A 134 1.69 -4.23 -11.98
N ASP A 135 2.02 -4.19 -10.69
CA ASP A 135 2.99 -3.23 -10.17
C ASP A 135 4.43 -3.55 -10.58
N MET A 136 4.78 -4.84 -10.61
CA MET A 136 6.06 -5.32 -11.14
C MET A 136 6.13 -5.20 -12.65
N GLY A 137 5.03 -5.52 -13.37
CA GLY A 137 4.95 -5.32 -14.82
C GLY A 137 5.26 -3.87 -15.21
N ALA A 138 4.71 -2.89 -14.47
CA ALA A 138 5.00 -1.48 -14.69
C ALA A 138 6.46 -1.09 -14.38
N ILE A 139 7.12 -1.75 -13.42
CA ILE A 139 8.54 -1.52 -13.13
C ILE A 139 9.42 -2.12 -14.23
N ILE A 140 9.16 -3.36 -14.60
CA ILE A 140 9.87 -4.08 -15.68
C ILE A 140 9.74 -3.30 -17.00
N ALA A 141 8.54 -2.81 -17.33
CA ALA A 141 8.33 -2.01 -18.52
C ALA A 141 9.20 -0.74 -18.56
N LYS A 142 9.40 -0.07 -17.41
CA LYS A 142 10.31 1.11 -17.31
C LYS A 142 11.78 0.72 -17.46
N ILE A 143 12.20 -0.36 -16.80
CA ILE A 143 13.56 -0.90 -16.90
C ILE A 143 13.89 -1.23 -18.36
N MET A 144 12.98 -1.95 -19.03
CA MET A 144 13.14 -2.31 -20.45
C MET A 144 13.13 -1.08 -21.36
N ARG A 145 12.26 -0.10 -21.12
CA ARG A 145 12.24 1.19 -21.86
C ARG A 145 13.61 1.88 -21.79
N ASP A 146 14.26 1.82 -20.63
CA ASP A 146 15.55 2.47 -20.38
C ASP A 146 16.76 1.63 -20.84
N GLY A 147 16.53 0.49 -21.50
CA GLY A 147 17.59 -0.39 -22.01
C GLY A 147 18.34 -1.14 -20.91
N LEU A 148 17.75 -1.21 -19.71
CA LEU A 148 18.32 -1.92 -18.57
C LEU A 148 17.79 -3.36 -18.53
N MET A 149 18.57 -4.24 -17.90
CA MET A 149 18.14 -5.60 -17.59
C MET A 149 17.84 -5.69 -16.10
N MET A 150 16.67 -6.22 -15.74
CA MET A 150 16.42 -6.61 -14.36
C MET A 150 17.10 -7.96 -14.14
N PRO A 151 18.05 -8.09 -13.20
CA PRO A 151 18.48 -9.41 -12.77
C PRO A 151 17.26 -10.07 -12.13
N MET A 152 16.63 -10.98 -12.85
CA MET A 152 15.62 -11.87 -12.30
C MET A 152 16.40 -13.01 -11.66
N PRO A 153 16.57 -13.05 -10.33
CA PRO A 153 17.13 -14.24 -9.71
C PRO A 153 16.27 -15.43 -10.09
N GLU A 154 16.89 -16.58 -10.37
CA GLU A 154 16.17 -17.84 -10.48
C GLU A 154 15.48 -18.09 -9.13
N GLY A 155 14.19 -17.77 -9.07
CA GLY A 155 13.36 -18.08 -7.92
C GLY A 155 13.06 -19.57 -7.90
N PRO A 156 12.69 -20.14 -6.73
CA PRO A 156 12.19 -21.51 -6.69
C PRO A 156 11.00 -21.66 -7.66
N ASN A 157 11.00 -22.74 -8.45
CA ASN A 157 9.98 -22.98 -9.48
C ASN A 157 8.57 -23.23 -8.90
N ASP A 158 8.45 -23.43 -7.58
CA ASP A 158 7.22 -23.83 -6.89
C ASP A 158 6.58 -22.68 -6.08
N LEU A 159 6.81 -21.42 -6.46
CA LEU A 159 6.15 -20.28 -5.81
C LEU A 159 4.64 -20.26 -6.13
N PRO A 160 3.78 -19.92 -5.14
CA PRO A 160 2.38 -19.63 -5.43
C PRO A 160 2.24 -18.54 -6.50
N PRO A 161 1.16 -18.56 -7.32
CA PRO A 161 0.91 -17.51 -8.30
C PRO A 161 0.91 -16.14 -7.61
N MET A 162 1.73 -15.22 -8.12
CA MET A 162 1.91 -13.88 -7.56
C MET A 162 0.58 -13.13 -7.49
N ASN A 163 0.42 -12.26 -6.49
CA ASN A 163 -0.81 -11.49 -6.32
C ASN A 163 -1.10 -10.59 -7.53
N GLU A 164 -2.35 -10.59 -8.01
CA GLU A 164 -2.77 -9.85 -9.21
C GLU A 164 -3.48 -8.52 -8.89
N VAL A 165 -3.74 -8.21 -7.62
CA VAL A 165 -4.56 -7.09 -7.21
C VAL A 165 -3.70 -5.93 -6.72
N SER A 166 -3.61 -4.87 -7.53
CA SER A 166 -2.86 -3.66 -7.15
C SER A 166 -3.60 -2.82 -6.11
N TRP A 167 -2.87 -2.36 -5.09
CA TRP A 167 -3.33 -1.35 -4.13
C TRP A 167 -3.11 0.09 -4.63
N ARG A 168 -2.41 0.29 -5.76
CA ARG A 168 -2.06 1.63 -6.27
C ARG A 168 -3.25 2.53 -6.63
N PRO A 169 -4.39 2.02 -7.15
CA PRO A 169 -5.58 2.86 -7.34
C PRO A 169 -6.06 3.51 -6.04
N VAL A 170 -5.98 2.78 -4.92
CA VAL A 170 -6.29 3.30 -3.58
C VAL A 170 -5.22 4.28 -3.10
N ALA A 171 -3.94 4.01 -3.38
CA ALA A 171 -2.85 4.94 -3.08
C ALA A 171 -3.00 6.29 -3.80
N ALA A 172 -3.51 6.27 -5.03
CA ALA A 172 -3.81 7.49 -5.76
C ALA A 172 -4.93 8.31 -5.10
N ALA A 173 -5.98 7.64 -4.61
CA ALA A 173 -7.03 8.29 -3.84
C ALA A 173 -6.48 8.84 -2.51
N CYS A 174 -5.65 8.07 -1.81
CA CYS A 174 -4.94 8.49 -0.59
C CYS A 174 -4.14 9.78 -0.82
N LEU A 175 -3.33 9.84 -1.89
CA LEU A 175 -2.56 11.04 -2.24
C LEU A 175 -3.46 12.25 -2.55
N ALA A 176 -4.56 12.04 -3.28
CA ALA A 176 -5.52 13.11 -3.57
C ALA A 176 -6.20 13.64 -2.29
N GLN A 177 -6.52 12.75 -1.34
CA GLN A 177 -7.09 13.17 -0.06
C GLN A 177 -6.05 13.84 0.84
N LEU A 178 -4.79 13.39 0.85
CA LEU A 178 -3.71 14.06 1.57
C LEU A 178 -3.47 15.47 1.06
N HIS A 179 -3.52 15.67 -0.27
CA HIS A 179 -3.40 17.00 -0.87
C HIS A 179 -4.47 17.97 -0.33
N ARG A 180 -5.75 17.55 -0.29
CA ARG A 180 -6.82 18.38 0.29
C ARG A 180 -6.65 18.55 1.80
N TRP A 181 -6.16 17.55 2.51
CA TRP A 181 -5.94 17.67 3.94
C TRP A 181 -4.89 18.72 4.28
N VAL A 182 -3.75 18.71 3.58
CA VAL A 182 -2.69 19.70 3.80
C VAL A 182 -3.05 21.09 3.28
N ASP A 183 -3.78 21.20 2.16
CA ASP A 183 -4.09 22.51 1.56
C ASP A 183 -5.37 23.16 2.12
N GLU A 184 -6.39 22.35 2.41
CA GLU A 184 -7.75 22.80 2.73
C GLU A 184 -8.21 22.38 4.13
N GLY A 185 -7.46 21.54 4.84
CA GLY A 185 -7.86 21.00 6.15
C GLY A 185 -8.97 19.94 6.07
N VAL A 186 -9.29 19.43 4.88
CA VAL A 186 -10.32 18.40 4.68
C VAL A 186 -9.77 17.02 5.06
N LEU A 187 -10.27 16.45 6.16
CA LEU A 187 -9.83 15.14 6.64
C LEU A 187 -10.10 14.03 5.61
N PRO A 188 -9.17 13.07 5.44
CA PRO A 188 -9.43 11.91 4.61
C PRO A 188 -10.47 10.98 5.25
N SER A 189 -11.16 10.21 4.41
CA SER A 189 -12.21 9.28 4.82
C SER A 189 -11.70 8.19 5.77
N VAL A 190 -12.52 7.85 6.77
CA VAL A 190 -12.29 6.70 7.63
C VAL A 190 -12.60 5.40 6.92
N GLN A 191 -11.69 4.42 7.03
CA GLN A 191 -11.85 3.12 6.39
C GLN A 191 -11.77 1.97 7.41
N PRO A 192 -12.50 0.86 7.18
CA PRO A 192 -12.34 -0.35 7.98
C PRO A 192 -10.89 -0.85 7.94
N ARG A 193 -10.45 -1.47 9.06
CA ARG A 193 -9.14 -2.12 9.17
C ARG A 193 -9.25 -3.58 8.81
N ILE A 194 -8.14 -4.19 8.39
CA ILE A 194 -8.09 -5.64 8.22
C ILE A 194 -8.22 -6.28 9.61
N SER A 195 -9.17 -7.21 9.72
CA SER A 195 -9.45 -7.93 10.95
C SER A 195 -8.28 -8.84 11.30
N VAL A 196 -7.82 -8.73 12.54
CA VAL A 196 -6.69 -9.48 13.08
C VAL A 196 -7.11 -10.05 14.42
N SER A 197 -7.03 -11.37 14.54
CA SER A 197 -7.18 -12.08 15.80
C SER A 197 -5.82 -12.40 16.39
N VAL A 198 -5.67 -12.26 17.72
CA VAL A 198 -4.46 -12.67 18.43
C VAL A 198 -4.68 -14.09 18.96
N GLY A 199 -4.03 -15.07 18.31
CA GLY A 199 -4.02 -16.46 18.73
C GLY A 199 -2.85 -16.78 19.68
N SER A 200 -2.77 -18.03 20.13
CA SER A 200 -1.69 -18.51 21.02
C SER A 200 -0.29 -18.47 20.40
N VAL A 201 -0.20 -18.41 19.08
CA VAL A 201 1.06 -18.38 18.31
C VAL A 201 1.36 -17.02 17.67
N GLY A 202 0.53 -16.00 17.95
CA GLY A 202 0.68 -14.65 17.41
C GLY A 202 -0.57 -14.14 16.67
N PRO A 203 -0.51 -12.91 16.13
CA PRO A 203 -1.60 -12.33 15.37
C PRO A 203 -1.77 -13.04 14.01
N THR A 204 -3.02 -13.23 13.60
CA THR A 204 -3.42 -13.82 12.31
C THR A 204 -4.50 -12.96 11.66
N ILE A 205 -4.45 -12.84 10.33
CA ILE A 205 -5.49 -12.15 9.57
C ILE A 205 -6.73 -13.05 9.51
N ASP A 206 -7.89 -12.53 9.89
CA ASP A 206 -9.15 -13.26 9.75
C ASP A 206 -9.59 -13.25 8.28
N ARG A 207 -10.04 -14.39 7.76
CA ARG A 207 -10.41 -14.58 6.35
C ARG A 207 -11.84 -15.05 6.20
N ASP A 208 -12.47 -14.66 5.10
CA ASP A 208 -13.79 -15.14 4.69
C ASP A 208 -13.73 -16.58 4.11
N ALA A 209 -14.90 -17.10 3.71
CA ALA A 209 -15.02 -18.44 3.14
C ALA A 209 -14.32 -18.62 1.79
N LEU A 210 -13.92 -17.54 1.12
CA LEU A 210 -13.15 -17.55 -0.12
C LEU A 210 -11.64 -17.36 0.14
N GLY A 211 -11.21 -17.28 1.40
CA GLY A 211 -9.81 -17.10 1.78
C GLY A 211 -9.32 -15.66 1.67
N ILE A 212 -10.21 -14.68 1.53
CA ILE A 212 -9.87 -13.26 1.42
C ILE A 212 -10.00 -12.59 2.79
N ALA A 213 -9.08 -11.67 3.12
CA ALA A 213 -9.09 -11.01 4.42
C ALA A 213 -10.40 -10.26 4.71
N LEU A 214 -10.88 -10.36 5.95
CA LEU A 214 -12.04 -9.62 6.44
C LEU A 214 -11.66 -8.18 6.80
N GLY A 215 -12.59 -7.25 6.58
CA GLY A 215 -12.36 -5.82 6.78
C GLY A 215 -11.45 -5.22 5.70
N GLY A 216 -10.75 -4.14 6.05
CA GLY A 216 -9.92 -3.38 5.13
C GLY A 216 -10.73 -2.65 4.06
N ILE A 217 -10.01 -1.95 3.19
CA ILE A 217 -10.52 -1.45 1.92
C ILE A 217 -10.56 -2.62 0.94
N ARG A 218 -11.73 -2.87 0.36
CA ARG A 218 -11.93 -3.91 -0.65
C ARG A 218 -12.14 -3.27 -2.01
N VAL A 219 -11.17 -3.44 -2.90
CA VAL A 219 -11.28 -3.01 -4.31
C VAL A 219 -12.16 -3.98 -5.11
N PRO A 220 -12.62 -3.64 -6.33
CA PRO A 220 -13.55 -4.48 -7.09
C PRO A 220 -13.10 -5.94 -7.26
N GLN A 221 -11.82 -6.19 -7.49
CA GLN A 221 -11.25 -7.54 -7.60
C GLN A 221 -11.32 -8.35 -6.28
N VAL A 222 -11.52 -7.69 -5.15
CA VAL A 222 -11.60 -8.30 -3.81
C VAL A 222 -13.05 -8.49 -3.38
N ASP A 223 -13.94 -7.58 -3.78
CA ASP A 223 -15.39 -7.69 -3.58
C ASP A 223 -16.07 -8.62 -4.59
N VAL A 224 -15.50 -8.75 -5.79
CA VAL A 224 -15.97 -9.58 -6.90
C VAL A 224 -14.83 -10.48 -7.40
N PRO A 225 -14.31 -11.37 -6.53
CA PRO A 225 -13.10 -12.13 -6.80
C PRO A 225 -13.29 -13.25 -7.81
N THR A 226 -12.27 -13.50 -8.62
CA THR A 226 -12.10 -14.72 -9.44
C THR A 226 -11.02 -15.65 -8.87
N ALA A 227 -10.32 -15.22 -7.84
CA ALA A 227 -9.26 -15.96 -7.14
C ALA A 227 -9.27 -15.62 -5.64
N ALA A 228 -8.70 -16.52 -4.83
CA ALA A 228 -8.37 -16.22 -3.44
C ALA A 228 -7.14 -15.30 -3.40
N HIS A 229 -7.37 -14.00 -3.29
CA HIS A 229 -6.32 -13.00 -3.22
C HIS A 229 -5.82 -12.81 -1.78
N SER A 230 -4.51 -12.84 -1.60
CA SER A 230 -3.85 -12.72 -0.29
C SER A 230 -2.58 -11.89 -0.39
N GLY A 231 -2.32 -11.05 0.62
CA GLY A 231 -1.07 -10.31 0.77
C GLY A 231 0.09 -11.16 1.25
N VAL A 232 -0.18 -12.38 1.71
CA VAL A 232 0.81 -13.36 2.18
C VAL A 232 0.76 -14.65 1.34
N ASN A 233 1.89 -15.37 1.29
CA ASN A 233 2.01 -16.63 0.53
C ASN A 233 2.74 -17.75 1.29
N GLY A 234 3.03 -17.57 2.58
CA GLY A 234 3.68 -18.58 3.42
C GLY A 234 5.14 -18.86 3.10
N ILE A 235 5.76 -18.11 2.17
CA ILE A 235 7.16 -18.25 1.81
C ILE A 235 8.03 -17.42 2.75
N VAL A 236 9.17 -17.97 3.16
CA VAL A 236 10.22 -17.25 3.92
C VAL A 236 11.21 -16.62 2.94
N GLY A 237 11.67 -15.41 3.26
CA GLY A 237 12.57 -14.64 2.38
C GLY A 237 11.81 -13.75 1.38
N PRO A 238 12.52 -12.99 0.54
CA PRO A 238 11.98 -11.82 -0.18
C PRO A 238 10.74 -12.10 -1.05
N ALA A 239 10.55 -13.34 -1.49
CA ALA A 239 9.36 -13.76 -2.24
C ALA A 239 8.04 -13.64 -1.44
N PHE A 240 8.09 -13.51 -0.11
CA PHE A 240 6.89 -13.29 0.72
C PHE A 240 6.11 -12.02 0.30
N LEU A 241 6.83 -11.00 -0.19
CA LEU A 241 6.29 -9.72 -0.65
C LEU A 241 5.31 -9.86 -1.82
N ASN A 242 5.37 -10.97 -2.55
CA ASN A 242 4.56 -11.20 -3.73
C ASN A 242 3.10 -11.52 -3.40
N GLY A 243 2.80 -11.94 -2.15
CA GLY A 243 1.51 -12.50 -1.79
C GLY A 243 1.10 -13.63 -2.74
N SER A 244 -0.20 -13.87 -2.86
CA SER A 244 -0.73 -14.88 -3.79
C SER A 244 -2.09 -14.52 -4.38
N SER A 245 -2.41 -15.11 -5.53
CA SER A 245 -3.74 -15.13 -6.13
C SER A 245 -4.03 -16.53 -6.66
N ILE A 246 -4.78 -17.33 -5.91
CA ILE A 246 -5.09 -18.72 -6.27
C ILE A 246 -6.42 -18.74 -7.02
N PRO A 247 -6.44 -19.02 -8.35
CA PRO A 247 -7.68 -19.00 -9.13
C PRO A 247 -8.73 -19.95 -8.56
N PHE A 248 -9.99 -19.53 -8.57
CA PHE A 248 -11.09 -20.42 -8.23
C PHE A 248 -11.33 -21.47 -9.31
N ASP A 249 -11.85 -22.62 -8.90
CA ASP A 249 -12.30 -23.63 -9.84
C ASP A 249 -13.56 -23.20 -10.61
N GLU A 250 -13.81 -23.86 -11.73
CA GLU A 250 -14.96 -23.57 -12.61
C GLU A 250 -16.30 -23.66 -11.87
N ALA A 251 -16.43 -24.62 -10.96
CA ALA A 251 -17.65 -24.80 -10.16
C ALA A 251 -17.92 -23.59 -9.24
N THR A 252 -16.87 -23.07 -8.60
CA THR A 252 -16.95 -21.85 -7.79
C THR A 252 -17.24 -20.63 -8.64
N LEU A 253 -16.56 -20.48 -9.78
CA LEU A 253 -16.80 -19.35 -10.69
C LEU A 253 -18.24 -19.34 -11.22
N ARG A 254 -18.79 -20.47 -11.67
CA ARG A 254 -20.20 -20.56 -12.12
C ARG A 254 -21.21 -20.30 -11.00
N ARG A 255 -20.87 -20.68 -9.77
CA ARG A 255 -21.71 -20.41 -8.59
C ARG A 255 -21.72 -18.92 -8.24
N LEU A 256 -20.58 -18.24 -8.36
CA LEU A 256 -20.46 -16.80 -8.08
C LEU A 256 -21.01 -15.95 -9.23
N TYR A 257 -20.71 -16.34 -10.47
CA TYR A 257 -20.99 -15.61 -11.69
C TYR A 257 -21.57 -16.56 -12.75
N PRO A 258 -22.91 -16.70 -12.83
CA PRO A 258 -23.55 -17.56 -13.82
C PRO A 258 -23.28 -17.14 -15.27
N ASP A 259 -22.95 -15.87 -15.50
CA ASP A 259 -22.58 -15.33 -16.81
C ASP A 259 -21.66 -14.10 -16.67
N ALA A 260 -21.03 -13.74 -17.80
CA ALA A 260 -20.16 -12.57 -17.90
C ALA A 260 -20.86 -11.25 -17.55
N ALA A 261 -22.15 -11.11 -17.87
CA ALA A 261 -22.90 -9.89 -17.59
C ALA A 261 -23.08 -9.68 -16.07
N THR A 262 -23.32 -10.76 -15.33
CA THR A 262 -23.43 -10.78 -13.87
C THR A 262 -22.11 -10.36 -13.23
N PHE A 263 -20.98 -10.90 -13.71
CA PHE A 263 -19.66 -10.52 -13.23
C PHE A 263 -19.34 -9.04 -13.47
N ILE A 264 -19.61 -8.53 -14.68
CA ILE A 264 -19.38 -7.13 -15.05
C ILE A 264 -20.27 -6.19 -14.23
N ALA A 265 -21.56 -6.53 -14.07
CA ALA A 265 -22.50 -5.73 -13.27
C ALA A 265 -22.08 -5.67 -11.79
N ALA A 266 -21.66 -6.80 -11.22
CA ALA A 266 -21.13 -6.86 -9.85
C ALA A 266 -19.88 -5.99 -9.70
N ASN A 267 -18.94 -6.06 -10.65
CA ASN A 267 -17.74 -5.21 -10.65
C ASN A 267 -18.08 -3.73 -10.73
N HIS A 268 -19.06 -3.35 -11.57
CA HIS A 268 -19.51 -1.96 -11.65
C HIS A 268 -20.06 -1.46 -10.31
N VAL A 269 -20.89 -2.27 -9.64
CA VAL A 269 -21.41 -1.92 -8.30
C VAL A 269 -20.28 -1.77 -7.28
N ALA A 270 -19.30 -2.69 -7.28
CA ALA A 270 -18.16 -2.62 -6.38
C ALA A 270 -17.28 -1.39 -6.65
N ALA A 271 -17.01 -1.06 -7.91
CA ALA A 271 -16.22 0.11 -8.30
C ALA A 271 -16.90 1.42 -7.91
N GLN A 272 -18.22 1.53 -8.11
CA GLN A 272 -19.00 2.70 -7.69
C GLN A 272 -19.04 2.84 -6.16
N ARG A 273 -19.14 1.72 -5.43
CA ARG A 273 -19.06 1.73 -3.95
C ARG A 273 -17.71 2.26 -3.47
N ALA A 274 -16.62 1.76 -4.04
CA ALA A 274 -15.27 2.19 -3.71
C ALA A 274 -15.03 3.68 -4.07
N PHE A 275 -15.60 4.16 -5.17
CA PHE A 275 -15.61 5.59 -5.51
C PHE A 275 -16.39 6.43 -4.49
N ALA A 276 -17.60 6.01 -4.13
CA ALA A 276 -18.43 6.71 -3.14
C ALA A 276 -17.79 6.75 -1.74
N GLN A 277 -17.02 5.73 -1.39
CA GLN A 277 -16.21 5.69 -0.15
C GLN A 277 -14.95 6.57 -0.22
N GLY A 278 -14.62 7.13 -1.38
CA GLY A 278 -13.44 7.96 -1.61
C GLY A 278 -12.14 7.17 -1.76
N VAL A 279 -12.20 5.84 -1.85
CA VAL A 279 -11.02 4.96 -1.95
C VAL A 279 -10.64 4.64 -3.40
N LEU A 280 -11.47 5.03 -4.36
CA LEU A 280 -11.11 5.09 -5.78
C LEU A 280 -11.39 6.48 -6.34
N LEU A 281 -10.55 6.91 -7.28
CA LEU A 281 -10.82 8.05 -8.16
C LEU A 281 -11.63 7.58 -9.38
N GLU A 282 -12.23 8.51 -10.10
CA GLU A 282 -12.99 8.22 -11.33
C GLU A 282 -12.18 7.40 -12.35
N ARG A 283 -10.89 7.75 -12.53
CA ARG A 283 -9.97 6.97 -13.37
C ARG A 283 -9.82 5.52 -12.90
N GLY A 284 -9.82 5.29 -11.58
CA GLY A 284 -9.71 3.95 -10.99
C GLY A 284 -10.98 3.13 -11.20
N VAL A 285 -12.15 3.78 -11.24
CA VAL A 285 -13.41 3.13 -11.64
C VAL A 285 -13.32 2.66 -13.09
N ALA A 286 -12.86 3.53 -14.00
CA ALA A 286 -12.70 3.16 -15.41
C ALA A 286 -11.69 2.01 -15.61
N GLU A 287 -10.54 2.07 -14.94
CA GLU A 287 -9.53 1.00 -14.95
C GLU A 287 -10.09 -0.33 -14.43
N ALA A 288 -10.85 -0.31 -13.33
CA ALA A 288 -11.50 -1.51 -12.80
C ALA A 288 -12.51 -2.10 -13.78
N MET A 289 -13.29 -1.26 -14.48
CA MET A 289 -14.25 -1.74 -15.49
C MET A 289 -13.58 -2.35 -16.71
N LEU A 290 -12.44 -1.80 -17.16
CA LEU A 290 -11.65 -2.40 -18.24
C LEU A 290 -11.08 -3.76 -17.82
N ALA A 291 -10.55 -3.86 -16.60
CA ALA A 291 -10.06 -5.12 -16.06
C ALA A 291 -11.18 -6.18 -15.94
N ALA A 292 -12.37 -5.77 -15.49
CA ALA A 292 -13.52 -6.66 -15.40
C ALA A 292 -13.97 -7.17 -16.78
N GLN A 293 -13.97 -6.32 -17.81
CA GLN A 293 -14.31 -6.75 -19.17
C GLN A 293 -13.31 -7.77 -19.72
N ALA A 294 -12.01 -7.57 -19.45
CA ALA A 294 -10.97 -8.52 -19.86
C ALA A 294 -11.11 -9.87 -19.13
N ALA A 295 -11.33 -9.85 -17.81
CA ALA A 295 -11.51 -11.07 -17.02
C ALA A 295 -12.82 -11.81 -17.35
N ALA A 296 -13.88 -11.10 -17.74
CA ALA A 296 -15.14 -11.72 -18.14
C ALA A 296 -14.99 -12.64 -19.36
N ALA A 297 -14.01 -12.37 -20.24
CA ALA A 297 -13.73 -13.19 -21.41
C ALA A 297 -13.11 -14.56 -21.08
N THR A 298 -12.61 -14.73 -19.85
CA THR A 298 -12.00 -15.99 -19.37
C THR A 298 -12.89 -16.76 -18.40
N LEU A 299 -14.10 -16.27 -18.12
CA LEU A 299 -15.06 -16.96 -17.26
C LEU A 299 -15.73 -18.14 -18.01
N PRO A 300 -16.09 -19.21 -17.28
CA PRO A 300 -16.63 -20.47 -17.84
C PRO A 300 -18.11 -20.46 -18.21
#